data_AF-A0A6G7SV27-F1
#
_entry.id   AF-A0A6G7SV27-F1
#
_cell.length_a   1.000
_cell.length_b   1.000
_cell.length_c   1.000
_cell.angle_alpha   90.00
_cell.angle_beta   90.00
_cell.angle_gamma   90.00
#
_symmetry.space_group_name_H-M   'P 1'
#
loop_
_entity.id
_entity.type
_entity.pdbx_description
1 polymer ?
#
loop_
_entity_poly.entity_id
_entity_poly.type
_entity_poly.pdbx_seq_one_letter_code
_entity_poly.pdbx_strand_id
1 'polypeptide(L)'
;MSVEAAGRMAGTGEPGDGAERAAGGECRCGRCPHGARAGHQQAVAAFVALREDFAAGRGVPAGLARSAGAARQWVSDELTLSAREVAQRRAAGKAAWLAAVRWRTLLVVWGAVVALLLGQALTALGTGWTVARTTGLIAAVVLALGLTAAAWRHRAHGGALAPLIGEDGRLSTSRTVAAGWATAVLYAVLTVAAQQAAAAPGERRQLLQGLALERSGALLVALAVGCGVAVVAHGLVASRVRSGRLQKVPAERPRAADLLADDAGRGSLLDVQYVLVHAAVLGCALVRLAGRPEQVPQLPWGLVVLLVLSGATYLAGKAMTGGRPVILSVVRSRELGDLAAPVRTGDDIEIRGAGFVPPGAGTPDRLARTVVRIGDVHVPVPLVPVAGGFANPTDGVLTVPVPVDVEPGRVEVRVVTAAGVETDGYPIDVLD
;
A
#
# COMPACT_ATOMS: atom_id res chain seq x y z
N MET A 1 -35.25 -57.19 30.19
CA MET A 1 -36.22 -57.36 29.10
C MET A 1 -36.04 -56.16 28.17
N SER A 2 -35.04 -56.23 27.29
CA SER A 2 -35.15 -56.51 25.83
C SER A 2 -35.20 -55.16 25.07
N VAL A 3 -34.09 -54.57 24.60
CA VAL A 3 -33.13 -54.91 23.51
C VAL A 3 -33.55 -54.38 22.12
N GLU A 4 -32.63 -53.59 21.52
CA GLU A 4 -32.38 -53.26 20.08
C GLU A 4 -33.39 -52.41 19.28
N ALA A 5 -33.02 -51.51 18.35
CA ALA A 5 -31.80 -51.26 17.56
C ALA A 5 -31.70 -49.74 17.22
N ALA A 6 -30.58 -49.03 17.30
CA ALA A 6 -29.38 -49.02 16.44
C ALA A 6 -29.63 -48.64 14.96
N GLY A 7 -29.09 -47.49 14.54
CA GLY A 7 -29.05 -47.05 13.14
C GLY A 7 -28.24 -45.76 12.93
N ARG A 8 -26.91 -45.89 12.90
CA ARG A 8 -25.96 -44.88 12.40
C ARG A 8 -26.23 -44.57 10.93
N MET A 9 -26.15 -43.29 10.54
CA MET A 9 -25.67 -42.88 9.21
C MET A 9 -24.86 -41.60 9.35
N ALA A 10 -23.54 -41.77 9.25
CA ALA A 10 -22.60 -40.71 8.96
C ALA A 10 -22.71 -40.40 7.46
N GLY A 11 -23.10 -39.17 7.12
CA GLY A 11 -23.05 -38.64 5.77
C GLY A 11 -21.92 -37.63 5.67
N THR A 12 -20.75 -38.09 5.22
CA THR A 12 -19.67 -37.25 4.71
C THR A 12 -20.16 -36.56 3.43
N GLY A 13 -20.69 -35.35 3.56
CA GLY A 13 -20.97 -34.49 2.41
C GLY A 13 -19.67 -33.98 1.80
N GLU A 14 -19.30 -34.53 0.65
CA GLU A 14 -18.28 -33.96 -0.22
C GLU A 14 -18.57 -32.48 -0.51
N PRO A 15 -17.53 -31.62 -0.64
CA PRO A 15 -17.72 -30.27 -1.15
C PRO A 15 -18.06 -30.37 -2.64
N GLY A 16 -19.35 -30.38 -2.95
CA GLY A 16 -19.84 -30.32 -4.32
C GLY A 16 -19.23 -29.13 -5.06
N ASP A 17 -18.38 -29.43 -6.04
CA ASP A 17 -17.92 -28.52 -7.09
C ASP A 17 -19.09 -28.21 -8.04
N GLY A 18 -20.12 -27.58 -7.48
CA GLY A 18 -21.28 -27.07 -8.19
C GLY A 18 -21.12 -25.59 -8.43
N ALA A 19 -20.36 -25.21 -9.45
CA ALA A 19 -20.44 -23.86 -10.00
C ALA A 19 -21.84 -23.69 -10.62
N GLU A 20 -22.80 -23.24 -9.80
CA GLU A 20 -24.10 -22.79 -10.24
C GLU A 20 -23.88 -21.64 -11.24
N ARG A 21 -23.91 -21.98 -12.53
CA ARG A 21 -23.98 -21.01 -13.61
C ARG A 21 -25.38 -20.42 -13.58
N ALA A 22 -25.55 -19.33 -12.85
CA ALA A 22 -26.74 -18.50 -12.96
C ALA A 22 -26.86 -18.03 -14.42
N ALA A 23 -28.08 -18.17 -14.98
CA ALA A 23 -28.41 -17.72 -16.31
C ALA A 23 -28.07 -16.22 -16.45
N GLY A 24 -27.13 -15.91 -17.36
CA GLY A 24 -26.62 -14.56 -17.59
C GLY A 24 -25.14 -14.36 -17.22
N GLY A 25 -24.23 -15.12 -17.85
CA GLY A 25 -22.83 -14.75 -18.15
C GLY A 25 -21.84 -14.37 -17.03
N GLU A 26 -22.27 -13.99 -15.84
CA GLU A 26 -21.42 -13.39 -14.82
C GLU A 26 -21.07 -14.40 -13.73
N CYS A 27 -19.81 -14.83 -13.74
CA CYS A 27 -19.29 -15.77 -12.76
C CYS A 27 -19.27 -15.15 -11.35
N ARG A 28 -20.13 -15.67 -10.45
CA ARG A 28 -20.23 -15.27 -9.03
C ARG A 28 -19.53 -16.21 -8.06
N CYS A 29 -18.72 -17.15 -8.53
CA CYS A 29 -18.19 -18.25 -7.71
C CYS A 29 -17.26 -17.84 -6.55
N GLY A 30 -16.96 -16.55 -6.37
CA GLY A 30 -16.11 -15.98 -5.31
C GLY A 30 -14.64 -16.40 -5.35
N ARG A 31 -14.32 -17.49 -6.06
CA ARG A 31 -12.99 -18.11 -6.18
C ARG A 31 -12.20 -17.60 -7.38
N CYS A 32 -12.86 -17.02 -8.38
CA CYS A 32 -12.20 -16.41 -9.53
C CYS A 32 -11.98 -14.89 -9.34
N PRO A 33 -10.96 -14.28 -9.96
CA PRO A 33 -10.68 -12.85 -9.82
C PRO A 33 -11.86 -11.95 -10.21
N HIS A 34 -12.66 -12.38 -11.20
CA HIS A 34 -13.85 -11.66 -11.65
C HIS A 34 -14.97 -11.69 -10.61
N GLY A 35 -15.32 -12.88 -10.11
CA GLY A 35 -16.38 -13.07 -9.12
C GLY A 35 -16.06 -12.41 -7.78
N ALA A 36 -14.79 -12.46 -7.34
CA ALA A 36 -14.35 -11.74 -6.14
C ALA A 36 -14.48 -10.21 -6.30
N ARG A 37 -14.17 -9.68 -7.49
CA ARG A 37 -14.32 -8.25 -7.80
C ARG A 37 -15.80 -7.84 -7.84
N ALA A 38 -16.64 -8.63 -8.51
CA ALA A 38 -18.08 -8.37 -8.60
C ALA A 38 -18.74 -8.40 -7.21
N GLY A 39 -18.43 -9.42 -6.40
CA GLY A 39 -18.93 -9.53 -5.02
C GLY A 39 -18.46 -8.38 -4.11
N HIS A 40 -17.22 -7.91 -4.28
CA HIS A 40 -16.72 -6.71 -3.59
C HIS A 40 -17.46 -5.44 -4.04
N GLN A 41 -17.66 -5.25 -5.35
CA GLN A 41 -18.38 -4.09 -5.89
C GLN A 41 -19.83 -4.05 -5.40
N GLN A 42 -20.50 -5.21 -5.37
CA GLN A 42 -21.85 -5.32 -4.83
C GLN A 42 -21.89 -4.99 -3.33
N ALA A 43 -20.93 -5.50 -2.54
CA ALA A 43 -20.83 -5.17 -1.12
C ALA A 43 -20.61 -3.67 -0.88
N VAL A 44 -19.75 -3.03 -1.67
CA VAL A 44 -19.53 -1.58 -1.62
C VAL A 44 -20.81 -0.81 -1.99
N ALA A 45 -21.52 -1.23 -3.03
CA ALA A 45 -22.75 -0.58 -3.44
C ALA A 45 -23.83 -0.68 -2.35
N ALA A 46 -24.00 -1.86 -1.75
CA ALA A 46 -24.91 -2.08 -0.63
C ALA A 46 -24.53 -1.22 0.59
N PHE A 47 -23.24 -1.17 0.93
CA PHE A 47 -22.75 -0.32 2.02
C PHE A 47 -23.03 1.17 1.76
N VAL A 48 -22.77 1.65 0.54
CA VAL A 48 -23.03 3.05 0.17
C VAL A 48 -24.52 3.35 0.25
N ALA A 49 -25.39 2.47 -0.26
CA ALA A 49 -26.84 2.65 -0.17
C ALA A 49 -27.30 2.73 1.30
N LEU A 50 -26.84 1.81 2.15
CA LEU A 50 -27.14 1.80 3.58
C LEU A 50 -26.70 3.11 4.27
N ARG A 51 -25.48 3.58 3.97
CA ARG A 51 -24.96 4.84 4.50
C ARG A 51 -25.82 6.04 4.06
N GLU A 52 -26.19 6.12 2.79
CA GLU A 52 -27.02 7.22 2.29
C GLU A 52 -28.44 7.19 2.87
N ASP A 53 -29.00 6.00 3.13
CA ASP A 53 -30.28 5.87 3.83
C ASP A 53 -30.19 6.39 5.27
N PHE A 54 -29.15 6.04 6.02
CA PHE A 54 -28.93 6.58 7.36
C PHE A 54 -28.62 8.08 7.35
N ALA A 55 -27.85 8.58 6.38
CA ALA A 55 -27.61 10.00 6.21
C ALA A 55 -28.92 10.79 5.93
N ALA A 56 -29.89 10.15 5.28
CA ALA A 56 -31.22 10.69 5.04
C ALA A 56 -32.21 10.45 6.21
N GLY A 57 -31.75 9.89 7.33
CA GLY A 57 -32.58 9.62 8.51
C GLY A 57 -33.53 8.43 8.36
N ARG A 58 -33.33 7.55 7.37
CA ARG A 58 -34.14 6.34 7.15
C ARG A 58 -33.49 5.11 7.78
N GLY A 59 -34.29 4.10 8.12
CA GLY A 59 -33.78 2.78 8.54
C GLY A 59 -33.50 2.61 10.04
N VAL A 60 -33.63 3.67 10.85
CA VAL A 60 -33.50 3.57 12.32
C VAL A 60 -34.77 2.96 12.93
N PRO A 61 -34.67 1.95 13.82
CA PRO A 61 -35.82 1.38 14.50
C PRO A 61 -36.61 2.43 15.29
N ALA A 62 -37.94 2.42 15.18
CA ALA A 62 -38.82 3.41 15.81
C ALA A 62 -38.69 3.48 17.35
N GLY A 63 -38.29 2.38 17.99
CA GLY A 63 -38.01 2.33 19.43
C GLY A 63 -36.78 3.13 19.85
N LEU A 64 -35.78 3.24 18.97
CA LEU A 64 -34.53 3.98 19.21
C LEU A 64 -34.62 5.43 18.76
N ALA A 65 -35.53 5.76 17.84
CA ALA A 65 -35.71 7.12 17.31
C ALA A 65 -36.05 8.17 18.39
N ARG A 66 -36.47 7.75 19.59
CA ARG A 66 -36.78 8.65 20.72
C ARG A 66 -35.53 9.10 21.49
N SER A 67 -34.38 8.45 21.29
CA SER A 67 -33.10 8.81 21.92
C SER A 67 -32.05 9.01 20.84
N ALA A 68 -31.63 10.26 20.62
CA ALA A 68 -30.63 10.62 19.63
C ALA A 68 -29.30 9.87 19.84
N GLY A 69 -28.86 9.71 21.09
CA GLY A 69 -27.65 8.95 21.44
C GLY A 69 -27.78 7.46 21.10
N ALA A 70 -28.90 6.83 21.46
CA ALA A 70 -29.12 5.41 21.18
C ALA A 70 -29.27 5.12 19.68
N ALA A 71 -29.96 6.00 18.94
CA ALA A 71 -30.05 5.94 17.49
C ALA A 71 -28.67 6.07 16.82
N ARG A 72 -27.85 7.03 17.25
CA ARG A 72 -26.50 7.25 16.72
C ARG A 72 -25.59 6.04 16.96
N GLN A 73 -25.60 5.49 18.17
CA GLN A 73 -24.81 4.31 18.51
C GLN A 73 -25.21 3.12 17.65
N TRP A 74 -26.52 2.86 17.51
CA TRP A 74 -27.03 1.77 16.69
C TRP A 74 -26.66 1.92 15.21
N VAL A 75 -26.81 3.13 14.64
CA VAL A 75 -26.37 3.42 13.25
C VAL A 75 -24.88 3.18 13.08
N SER A 76 -24.06 3.62 14.04
CA SER A 76 -22.62 3.42 14.03
C SER A 76 -22.25 1.93 14.06
N ASP A 77 -22.92 1.14 14.90
CA ASP A 77 -22.68 -0.30 15.02
C ASP A 77 -23.08 -1.05 13.73
N GLU A 78 -24.23 -0.71 13.14
CA GLU A 78 -24.69 -1.30 11.88
C GLU A 78 -23.74 -0.97 10.71
N LEU A 79 -23.30 0.29 10.61
CA LEU A 79 -22.31 0.71 9.61
C LEU A 79 -20.95 0.04 9.85
N THR A 80 -20.56 -0.16 11.11
CA THR A 80 -19.33 -0.87 11.46
C THR A 80 -19.40 -2.35 11.05
N LEU A 81 -20.51 -3.01 11.29
CA LEU A 81 -20.74 -4.41 10.87
C LEU A 81 -20.71 -4.53 9.34
N SER A 82 -21.43 -3.68 8.63
CA SER A 82 -21.44 -3.67 7.16
C SER A 82 -20.05 -3.36 6.58
N ALA A 83 -19.31 -2.41 7.18
CA ALA A 83 -17.93 -2.10 6.79
C ALA A 83 -16.99 -3.29 6.95
N ARG A 84 -17.14 -4.08 8.04
CA ARG A 84 -16.38 -5.32 8.23
C ARG A 84 -16.67 -6.35 7.15
N GLU A 85 -17.93 -6.50 6.73
CA GLU A 85 -18.29 -7.40 5.62
C GLU A 85 -17.60 -6.97 4.31
N VAL A 86 -17.62 -5.67 3.97
CA VAL A 86 -16.90 -5.14 2.80
C VAL A 86 -15.40 -5.43 2.91
N ALA A 87 -14.80 -5.24 4.08
CA ALA A 87 -13.39 -5.53 4.31
C ALA A 87 -13.06 -7.03 4.16
N GLN A 88 -13.92 -7.92 4.65
CA GLN A 88 -13.76 -9.37 4.49
C GLN A 88 -13.85 -9.81 3.02
N ARG A 89 -14.83 -9.30 2.27
CA ARG A 89 -14.96 -9.58 0.82
C ARG A 89 -13.77 -9.05 0.04
N ARG A 90 -13.23 -7.90 0.44
CA ARG A 90 -12.00 -7.35 -0.12
C ARG A 90 -10.79 -8.24 0.15
N ALA A 91 -10.64 -8.74 1.37
CA ALA A 91 -9.55 -9.64 1.77
C ALA A 91 -9.58 -10.96 0.97
N ALA A 92 -10.77 -11.53 0.73
CA ALA A 92 -10.93 -12.71 -0.12
C ALA A 92 -10.44 -12.46 -1.56
N GLY A 93 -10.65 -11.26 -2.11
CA GLY A 93 -10.14 -10.86 -3.43
C GLY A 93 -8.61 -10.75 -3.53
N LYS A 94 -7.89 -10.63 -2.40
CA LYS A 94 -6.43 -10.47 -2.38
C LYS A 94 -5.70 -11.69 -2.94
N ALA A 95 -6.15 -12.91 -2.63
CA ALA A 95 -5.53 -14.14 -3.11
C ALA A 95 -5.63 -14.27 -4.65
N ALA A 96 -6.81 -14.00 -5.20
CA ALA A 96 -7.03 -13.99 -6.64
C ALA A 96 -6.21 -12.88 -7.34
N TRP A 97 -6.07 -11.72 -6.70
CA TRP A 97 -5.24 -10.62 -7.20
C TRP A 97 -3.75 -10.99 -7.22
N LEU A 98 -3.21 -11.61 -6.16
CA LEU A 98 -1.81 -12.06 -6.10
C LEU A 98 -1.48 -13.02 -7.26
N ALA A 99 -2.39 -13.96 -7.55
CA ALA A 99 -2.24 -14.88 -8.66
C ALA A 99 -2.22 -14.16 -10.02
N ALA A 100 -3.13 -13.20 -10.23
CA ALA A 100 -3.20 -12.42 -11.45
C ALA A 100 -1.96 -11.52 -11.65
N VAL A 101 -1.47 -10.90 -10.59
CA VAL A 101 -0.26 -10.04 -10.61
C VAL A 101 0.96 -10.85 -10.98
N ARG A 102 1.14 -12.03 -10.37
CA ARG A 102 2.24 -12.93 -10.73
C ARG A 102 2.25 -13.21 -12.23
N TRP A 103 1.12 -13.63 -12.80
CA TRP A 103 1.03 -13.90 -14.23
C TRP A 103 1.32 -12.68 -15.09
N ARG A 104 0.75 -11.52 -14.74
CA ARG A 104 1.01 -10.26 -15.47
C ARG A 104 2.47 -9.84 -15.39
N THR A 105 3.12 -9.97 -14.23
CA THR A 105 4.54 -9.63 -14.08
C THR A 105 5.43 -10.53 -14.92
N LEU A 106 5.14 -11.84 -14.97
CA LEU A 106 5.86 -12.76 -15.84
C LEU A 106 5.63 -12.44 -17.33
N LEU A 107 4.40 -12.11 -17.72
CA LEU A 107 4.10 -11.68 -19.09
C LEU A 107 4.87 -10.40 -19.48
N VAL A 108 4.98 -9.43 -18.58
CA VAL A 108 5.76 -8.22 -18.82
C VAL A 108 7.25 -8.53 -18.93
N VAL A 109 7.80 -9.36 -18.04
CA VAL A 109 9.23 -9.76 -18.06
C VAL A 109 9.57 -10.49 -19.35
N TRP A 110 8.80 -11.52 -19.72
CA TRP A 110 9.04 -12.27 -20.96
C TRP A 110 8.69 -11.46 -22.21
N GLY A 111 7.66 -10.60 -22.14
CA GLY A 111 7.35 -9.64 -23.20
C GLY A 111 8.50 -8.68 -23.46
N ALA A 112 9.21 -8.22 -22.43
CA ALA A 112 10.40 -7.39 -22.58
C ALA A 112 11.56 -8.15 -23.27
N VAL A 113 11.76 -9.44 -22.96
CA VAL A 113 12.73 -10.29 -23.66
C VAL A 113 12.37 -10.45 -25.13
N VAL A 114 11.10 -10.71 -25.45
CA VAL A 114 10.61 -10.82 -26.83
C VAL A 114 10.74 -9.49 -27.56
N ALA A 115 10.41 -8.37 -26.92
CA ALA A 115 10.58 -7.04 -27.51
C ALA A 115 12.07 -6.73 -27.79
N LEU A 116 12.97 -7.10 -26.88
CA LEU A 116 14.41 -6.98 -27.10
C LEU A 116 14.86 -7.82 -28.31
N LEU A 117 14.40 -9.08 -28.41
CA LEU A 117 14.67 -9.96 -29.55
C LEU A 117 14.19 -9.34 -30.86
N LEU A 118 12.95 -8.84 -30.91
CA LEU A 118 12.38 -8.22 -32.09
C LEU A 118 13.14 -6.94 -32.47
N GLY A 119 13.48 -6.08 -31.50
CA GLY A 119 14.28 -4.88 -31.76
C GLY A 119 15.69 -5.21 -32.27
N GLN A 120 16.32 -6.23 -31.72
CA GLN A 120 17.61 -6.73 -32.22
C GLN A 120 17.50 -7.34 -33.61
N ALA A 121 16.43 -8.09 -33.90
CA ALA A 121 16.19 -8.67 -35.22
C ALA A 121 15.94 -7.58 -36.28
N LEU A 122 15.12 -6.57 -35.95
CA LEU A 122 14.87 -5.43 -36.82
C LEU A 122 16.14 -4.62 -37.10
N THR A 123 16.93 -4.32 -36.07
CA THR A 123 18.20 -3.61 -36.26
C THR A 123 19.29 -4.46 -36.92
N ALA A 124 19.15 -5.79 -36.91
CA ALA A 124 20.01 -6.70 -37.67
C ALA A 124 19.77 -6.66 -39.18
N LEU A 125 18.60 -6.20 -39.63
CA LEU A 125 18.32 -5.96 -41.04
C LEU A 125 19.24 -4.83 -41.53
N GLY A 126 20.30 -5.20 -42.25
CA GLY A 126 21.30 -4.28 -42.81
C GLY A 126 22.66 -4.28 -42.09
N THR A 127 22.73 -4.62 -40.81
CA THR A 127 24.01 -4.66 -40.05
C THR A 127 24.50 -6.08 -39.73
N GLY A 128 23.67 -7.09 -39.98
CA GLY A 128 24.00 -8.51 -39.73
C GLY A 128 23.97 -8.87 -38.23
N TRP A 129 23.79 -10.14 -37.89
CA TRP A 129 23.68 -10.58 -36.49
C TRP A 129 25.05 -10.63 -35.80
N THR A 130 25.19 -10.03 -34.62
CA THR A 130 26.47 -9.91 -33.91
C THR A 130 26.51 -10.75 -32.63
N VAL A 131 27.73 -11.07 -32.15
CA VAL A 131 27.94 -11.75 -30.86
C VAL A 131 27.32 -10.93 -29.72
N ALA A 132 27.51 -9.61 -29.73
CA ALA A 132 26.96 -8.70 -28.74
C ALA A 132 25.43 -8.81 -28.57
N ARG A 133 24.69 -8.95 -29.68
CA ARG A 133 23.23 -9.17 -29.65
C ARG A 133 22.87 -10.48 -28.95
N THR A 134 23.53 -11.56 -29.35
CA THR A 134 23.34 -12.89 -28.75
C THR A 134 23.62 -12.86 -27.25
N THR A 135 24.73 -12.24 -26.82
CA THR A 135 25.09 -12.16 -25.41
C THR A 135 24.15 -11.27 -24.59
N GLY A 136 23.64 -10.18 -25.18
CA GLY A 136 22.60 -9.36 -24.55
C GLY A 136 21.28 -10.13 -24.38
N LEU A 137 20.87 -10.93 -25.37
CA LEU A 137 19.70 -11.79 -25.26
C LEU A 137 19.89 -12.88 -24.20
N ILE A 138 21.05 -13.54 -24.16
CA ILE A 138 21.36 -14.53 -23.14
C ILE A 138 21.28 -13.88 -21.75
N ALA A 139 21.87 -12.70 -21.56
CA ALA A 139 21.79 -11.97 -20.29
C ALA A 139 20.33 -11.65 -19.91
N ALA A 140 19.50 -11.20 -20.87
CA ALA A 140 18.09 -10.94 -20.64
C ALA A 140 17.30 -12.20 -20.26
N VAL A 141 17.56 -13.33 -20.91
CA VAL A 141 16.94 -14.63 -20.59
C VAL A 141 17.35 -15.10 -19.20
N VAL A 142 18.63 -15.01 -18.85
CA VAL A 142 19.13 -15.39 -17.51
C VAL A 142 18.45 -14.55 -16.43
N LEU A 143 18.32 -13.24 -16.63
CA LEU A 143 17.57 -12.37 -15.71
C LEU A 143 16.09 -12.74 -15.62
N ALA A 144 15.43 -12.96 -16.75
CA ALA A 144 14.02 -13.34 -16.79
C ALA A 144 13.76 -14.67 -16.07
N LEU A 145 14.66 -15.64 -16.22
CA LEU A 145 14.62 -16.92 -15.50
C LEU A 145 14.83 -16.72 -13.99
N GLY A 146 15.80 -15.89 -13.60
CA GLY A 146 16.02 -15.53 -12.19
C GLY A 146 14.80 -14.87 -11.55
N LEU A 147 14.19 -13.90 -12.24
CA LEU A 147 12.95 -13.24 -11.81
C LEU A 147 11.77 -14.22 -11.77
N THR A 148 11.70 -15.16 -12.71
CA THR A 148 10.67 -16.20 -12.74
C THR A 148 10.81 -17.15 -11.55
N ALA A 149 12.04 -17.58 -11.23
CA ALA A 149 12.33 -18.40 -10.06
C ALA A 149 12.00 -17.66 -8.75
N ALA A 150 12.36 -16.38 -8.64
CA ALA A 150 12.00 -15.53 -7.51
C ALA A 150 10.48 -15.37 -7.39
N ALA A 151 9.77 -15.15 -8.50
CA ALA A 151 8.32 -15.05 -8.51
C ALA A 151 7.63 -16.33 -8.04
N TRP A 152 8.21 -17.49 -8.39
CA TRP A 152 7.70 -18.78 -7.96
C TRP A 152 7.94 -19.02 -6.47
N ARG A 153 9.14 -18.72 -5.96
CA ARG A 153 9.49 -18.84 -4.53
C ARG A 153 8.64 -17.90 -3.65
N HIS A 154 8.42 -16.66 -4.10
CA HIS A 154 7.67 -15.66 -3.34
C HIS A 154 6.19 -15.56 -3.75
N ARG A 155 5.60 -16.65 -4.27
CA ARG A 155 4.20 -16.66 -4.77
C ARG A 155 3.17 -16.23 -3.73
N ALA A 156 3.40 -16.51 -2.46
CA ALA A 156 2.49 -16.13 -1.36
C ALA A 156 2.53 -14.62 -1.04
N HIS A 157 3.59 -13.92 -1.45
CA HIS A 157 3.89 -12.54 -1.03
C HIS A 157 3.91 -11.54 -2.20
N GLY A 158 3.36 -11.90 -3.36
CA GLY A 158 3.29 -11.02 -4.55
C GLY A 158 4.29 -11.34 -5.65
N GLY A 159 4.99 -12.48 -5.56
CA GLY A 159 5.89 -12.96 -6.61
C GLY A 159 7.13 -12.07 -6.77
N ALA A 160 7.48 -11.72 -8.02
CA ALA A 160 8.67 -10.91 -8.32
C ALA A 160 8.60 -9.50 -7.71
N LEU A 161 7.41 -9.00 -7.39
CA LEU A 161 7.23 -7.68 -6.76
C LEU A 161 7.40 -7.72 -5.24
N ALA A 162 7.49 -8.89 -4.61
CA ALA A 162 7.59 -9.00 -3.16
C ALA A 162 8.69 -8.12 -2.53
N PRO A 163 9.90 -8.00 -3.10
CA PRO A 163 10.95 -7.12 -2.55
C PRO A 163 10.60 -5.63 -2.65
N LEU A 164 9.72 -5.25 -3.57
CA LEU A 164 9.32 -3.86 -3.82
C LEU A 164 8.16 -3.43 -2.94
N ILE A 165 7.44 -4.39 -2.36
CA ILE A 165 6.29 -4.14 -1.48
C ILE A 165 6.81 -3.80 -0.08
N GLY A 166 6.36 -2.66 0.45
CA GLY A 166 6.64 -2.21 1.81
C GLY A 166 5.90 -3.04 2.86
N GLU A 167 6.25 -2.84 4.13
CA GLU A 167 5.55 -3.45 5.27
C GLU A 167 4.08 -3.02 5.35
N ASP A 168 3.78 -1.83 4.84
CA ASP A 168 2.42 -1.31 4.68
C ASP A 168 1.70 -1.87 3.44
N GLY A 169 2.25 -2.85 2.72
CA GLY A 169 1.60 -3.46 1.56
C GLY A 169 1.54 -2.59 0.30
N ARG A 170 2.20 -1.42 0.28
CA ARG A 170 2.30 -0.49 -0.87
C ARG A 170 3.57 -0.75 -1.68
N LEU A 171 3.64 -0.31 -2.93
CA LEU A 171 4.94 -0.27 -3.62
C LEU A 171 5.81 0.83 -3.02
N SER A 172 7.06 0.49 -2.69
CA SER A 172 8.04 1.46 -2.24
C SER A 172 8.75 2.10 -3.44
N THR A 173 8.62 3.42 -3.56
CA THR A 173 9.30 4.22 -4.59
C THR A 173 10.81 4.00 -4.57
N SER A 174 11.45 4.10 -3.41
CA SER A 174 12.90 3.94 -3.27
C SER A 174 13.38 2.51 -3.53
N ARG A 175 12.66 1.47 -3.08
CA ARG A 175 13.00 0.08 -3.41
C ARG A 175 12.85 -0.21 -4.91
N THR A 176 11.83 0.36 -5.55
CA THR A 176 11.60 0.20 -7.00
C THR A 176 12.72 0.84 -7.82
N VAL A 177 13.14 2.06 -7.47
CA VAL A 177 14.28 2.72 -8.12
C VAL A 177 15.58 1.96 -7.91
N ALA A 178 15.85 1.51 -6.68
CA ALA A 178 17.02 0.69 -6.37
C ALA A 178 17.02 -0.63 -7.16
N ALA A 179 15.88 -1.32 -7.25
CA ALA A 179 15.74 -2.54 -8.04
C ALA A 179 15.93 -2.29 -9.55
N GLY A 180 15.46 -1.15 -10.07
CA GLY A 180 15.69 -0.74 -11.45
C GLY A 180 17.18 -0.58 -11.76
N TRP A 181 17.92 0.14 -10.92
CA TRP A 181 19.38 0.27 -11.04
C TRP A 181 20.10 -1.07 -10.89
N ALA A 182 19.74 -1.88 -9.89
CA ALA A 182 20.33 -3.19 -9.69
C ALA A 182 20.11 -4.12 -10.90
N THR A 183 18.91 -4.10 -11.48
CA THR A 183 18.58 -4.90 -12.67
C THR A 183 19.39 -4.44 -13.88
N ALA A 184 19.51 -3.13 -14.12
CA ALA A 184 20.29 -2.60 -15.23
C ALA A 184 21.79 -2.88 -15.10
N VAL A 185 22.36 -2.74 -13.89
CA VAL A 185 23.77 -3.06 -13.63
C VAL A 185 24.01 -4.56 -13.80
N LEU A 186 23.14 -5.41 -13.25
CA LEU A 186 23.25 -6.85 -13.39
C LEU A 186 23.14 -7.28 -14.86
N TYR A 187 22.23 -6.66 -15.63
CA TYR A 187 22.13 -6.86 -17.08
C TYR A 187 23.41 -6.50 -17.81
N ALA A 188 23.99 -5.32 -17.52
CA ALA A 188 25.25 -4.89 -18.13
C ALA A 188 26.40 -5.86 -17.81
N VAL A 189 26.53 -6.26 -16.54
CA VAL A 189 27.57 -7.20 -16.09
C VAL A 189 27.40 -8.57 -16.74
N LEU A 190 26.18 -9.11 -16.79
CA LEU A 190 25.90 -10.40 -17.45
C LEU A 190 26.18 -10.33 -18.96
N THR A 191 25.88 -9.20 -19.60
CA THR A 191 26.15 -9.00 -21.03
C THR A 191 27.66 -9.04 -21.29
N VAL A 192 28.47 -8.35 -20.48
CA VAL A 192 29.93 -8.37 -20.59
C VAL A 192 30.49 -9.76 -20.25
N ALA A 193 29.97 -10.42 -19.22
CA ALA A 193 30.41 -11.77 -18.83
C ALA A 193 30.14 -12.81 -19.94
N ALA A 194 28.97 -12.76 -20.58
CA ALA A 194 28.64 -13.62 -21.71
C ALA A 194 29.53 -13.34 -22.93
N GLN A 195 29.90 -12.08 -23.19
CA GLN A 195 30.88 -11.74 -24.22
C GLN A 195 32.27 -12.30 -23.90
N GLN A 196 32.72 -12.20 -22.64
CA GLN A 196 34.01 -12.78 -22.24
C GLN A 196 34.07 -14.30 -22.45
N ALA A 197 32.97 -15.01 -22.17
CA ALA A 197 32.87 -16.44 -22.41
C ALA A 197 32.99 -16.81 -23.90
N ALA A 198 32.51 -15.94 -24.79
CA ALA A 198 32.58 -16.13 -26.24
C ALA A 198 33.89 -15.60 -26.88
N ALA A 199 34.62 -14.71 -26.21
CA ALA A 199 35.77 -13.99 -26.76
C ALA A 199 37.08 -14.78 -26.77
N ALA A 200 37.94 -14.47 -27.74
CA ALA A 200 39.32 -14.98 -27.84
C ALA A 200 40.23 -14.38 -26.74
N PRO A 201 41.38 -15.00 -26.40
CA PRO A 201 42.23 -14.57 -25.28
C PRO A 201 42.65 -13.09 -25.27
N GLY A 202 42.91 -12.49 -26.45
CA GLY A 202 43.27 -11.08 -26.59
C GLY A 202 42.11 -10.11 -26.35
N GLU A 203 40.92 -10.46 -26.85
CA GLU A 203 39.68 -9.68 -26.71
C GLU A 203 39.17 -9.69 -25.26
N ARG A 204 39.38 -10.79 -24.53
CA ARG A 204 39.04 -10.88 -23.09
C ARG A 204 39.70 -9.79 -22.26
N ARG A 205 40.96 -9.44 -22.58
CA ARG A 205 41.71 -8.42 -21.84
C ARG A 205 41.11 -7.02 -22.06
N GLN A 206 40.61 -6.73 -23.26
CA GLN A 206 39.91 -5.48 -23.56
C GLN A 206 38.55 -5.40 -22.87
N LEU A 207 37.79 -6.49 -22.81
CA LEU A 207 36.52 -6.55 -22.08
C LEU A 207 36.71 -6.35 -20.57
N LEU A 208 37.79 -6.88 -19.99
CA LEU A 208 38.15 -6.63 -18.59
C LEU A 208 38.51 -5.16 -18.33
N GLN A 209 39.20 -4.50 -19.26
CA GLN A 209 39.41 -3.04 -19.18
C GLN A 209 38.09 -2.25 -19.27
N GLY A 210 37.09 -2.77 -19.98
CA GLY A 210 35.74 -2.21 -20.01
C GLY A 210 35.03 -2.20 -18.65
N LEU A 211 35.41 -3.09 -17.73
CA LEU A 211 34.90 -3.15 -16.35
C LEU A 211 35.72 -2.32 -15.35
N ALA A 212 36.86 -1.77 -15.78
CA ALA A 212 37.75 -1.00 -14.92
C ALA A 212 37.00 0.12 -14.19
N LEU A 213 37.39 0.37 -12.93
CA LEU A 213 36.71 1.32 -12.05
C LEU A 213 36.60 2.73 -12.66
N GLU A 214 37.61 3.14 -13.44
CA GLU A 214 37.60 4.41 -14.17
C GLU A 214 36.41 4.56 -15.13
N ARG A 215 35.95 3.45 -15.72
CA ARG A 215 34.84 3.43 -16.69
C ARG A 215 33.51 3.06 -16.04
N SER A 216 33.53 2.27 -14.96
CA SER A 216 32.35 1.78 -14.26
C SER A 216 31.94 2.64 -13.05
N GLY A 217 32.80 3.53 -12.57
CA GLY A 217 32.61 4.28 -11.34
C GLY A 217 31.30 5.07 -11.27
N ALA A 218 30.95 5.79 -12.34
CA ALA A 218 29.71 6.57 -12.39
C ALA A 218 28.44 5.68 -12.28
N LEU A 219 28.46 4.50 -12.90
CA LEU A 219 27.37 3.53 -12.84
C LEU A 219 27.27 2.89 -11.45
N LEU A 220 28.40 2.55 -10.85
CA LEU A 220 28.46 2.02 -9.48
C LEU A 220 27.97 3.04 -8.46
N VAL A 221 28.33 4.32 -8.63
CA VAL A 221 27.80 5.40 -7.79
C VAL A 221 26.30 5.56 -7.99
N ALA A 222 25.79 5.51 -9.22
CA ALA A 222 24.34 5.57 -9.46
C ALA A 222 23.58 4.43 -8.75
N LEU A 223 24.11 3.21 -8.80
CA LEU A 223 23.59 2.07 -8.04
C LEU A 223 23.68 2.31 -6.53
N ALA A 224 24.83 2.76 -6.05
CA ALA A 224 25.06 3.03 -4.63
C ALA A 224 24.10 4.11 -4.09
N VAL A 225 23.82 5.15 -4.88
CA VAL A 225 22.83 6.19 -4.55
C VAL A 225 21.43 5.59 -4.49
N GLY A 226 21.00 4.83 -5.49
CA GLY A 226 19.69 4.17 -5.47
C GLY A 226 19.50 3.28 -4.25
N CYS A 227 20.47 2.40 -3.97
CA CYS A 227 20.45 1.52 -2.80
C CYS A 227 20.53 2.29 -1.48
N GLY A 228 21.43 3.28 -1.38
CA GLY A 228 21.61 4.10 -0.19
C GLY A 228 20.34 4.89 0.16
N VAL A 229 19.69 5.50 -0.82
CA VAL A 229 18.39 6.17 -0.63
C VAL A 229 17.33 5.18 -0.17
N ALA A 230 17.28 3.97 -0.74
CA ALA A 230 16.33 2.94 -0.30
C ALA A 230 16.53 2.52 1.17
N VAL A 231 17.78 2.32 1.59
CA VAL A 231 18.13 1.95 2.97
C VAL A 231 17.81 3.10 3.93
N VAL A 232 18.24 4.32 3.62
CA VAL A 232 18.01 5.49 4.48
C VAL A 232 16.51 5.79 4.59
N ALA A 233 15.77 5.75 3.48
CA ALA A 233 14.32 5.96 3.51
C ALA A 233 13.61 4.91 4.36
N HIS A 234 14.00 3.63 4.24
CA HIS A 234 13.44 2.57 5.07
C HIS A 234 13.75 2.78 6.56
N GLY A 235 15.01 3.09 6.90
CA GLY A 235 15.41 3.37 8.29
C GLY A 235 14.68 4.58 8.88
N LEU A 236 14.54 5.67 8.12
CA LEU A 236 13.79 6.87 8.53
C LEU A 236 12.32 6.55 8.80
N VAL A 237 11.64 5.89 7.87
CA VAL A 237 10.22 5.54 8.02
C VAL A 237 10.03 4.56 9.18
N ALA A 238 10.82 3.49 9.26
CA ALA A 238 10.71 2.51 10.33
C ALA A 238 10.95 3.12 11.73
N SER A 239 11.95 4.00 11.86
CA SER A 239 12.22 4.72 13.10
C SER A 239 11.06 5.65 13.50
N ARG A 240 10.49 6.38 12.53
CA ARG A 240 9.38 7.32 12.79
C ARG A 240 8.05 6.62 13.08
N VAL A 241 7.79 5.48 12.47
CA VAL A 241 6.62 4.64 12.79
C VAL A 241 6.76 4.06 14.20
N ARG A 242 7.92 3.50 14.55
CA ARG A 242 8.17 2.97 15.91
C ARG A 242 8.11 4.02 17.00
N SER A 243 8.51 5.26 16.71
CA SER A 243 8.42 6.39 17.65
C SER A 243 7.05 7.11 17.65
N GLY A 244 6.06 6.61 16.90
CA GLY A 244 4.72 7.21 16.81
C GLY A 244 4.68 8.59 16.12
N ARG A 245 5.80 9.03 15.51
CA ARG A 245 5.89 10.33 14.80
C ARG A 245 5.30 10.30 13.40
N LEU A 246 5.09 9.10 12.85
CA LEU A 246 4.47 8.85 11.56
C LEU A 246 3.45 7.72 11.69
N GLN A 247 2.26 7.94 11.14
CA GLN A 247 1.20 6.95 11.11
C GLN A 247 1.15 6.30 9.72
N LYS A 248 1.25 4.97 9.68
CA LYS A 248 1.08 4.18 8.46
C LYS A 248 0.02 3.13 8.64
N VAL A 249 -0.97 3.16 7.76
CA VAL A 249 -2.04 2.17 7.72
C VAL A 249 -1.73 1.19 6.59
N PRO A 250 -1.79 -0.12 6.85
CA PRO A 250 -1.58 -1.13 5.83
C PRO A 250 -2.53 -0.92 4.65
N ALA A 251 -1.97 -0.77 3.45
CA ALA A 251 -2.69 -0.81 2.20
C ALA A 251 -3.10 -2.23 1.84
N GLU A 252 -4.27 -2.31 1.23
CA GLU A 252 -4.92 -3.55 0.84
C GLU A 252 -4.20 -4.26 -0.32
N ARG A 253 -3.66 -3.47 -1.24
CA ARG A 253 -2.89 -3.93 -2.40
C ARG A 253 -1.92 -2.85 -2.88
N PRO A 254 -0.76 -3.24 -3.40
CA PRO A 254 0.13 -2.32 -4.10
C PRO A 254 -0.51 -1.86 -5.43
N ARG A 255 -0.30 -0.60 -5.78
CA ARG A 255 -0.74 0.02 -7.03
C ARG A 255 0.46 0.67 -7.70
N ALA A 256 0.49 0.69 -9.03
CA ALA A 256 1.53 1.42 -9.76
C ALA A 256 1.55 2.91 -9.41
N ALA A 257 0.37 3.48 -9.08
CA ALA A 257 0.23 4.86 -8.62
C ALA A 257 0.98 5.12 -7.30
N ASP A 258 1.23 4.11 -6.46
CA ASP A 258 1.95 4.27 -5.19
C ASP A 258 3.40 4.76 -5.40
N LEU A 259 3.96 4.58 -6.60
CA LEU A 259 5.29 5.10 -6.94
C LEU A 259 5.31 6.62 -7.09
N LEU A 260 4.14 7.22 -7.37
CA LEU A 260 3.96 8.61 -7.76
C LEU A 260 3.02 9.37 -6.80
N ALA A 261 2.45 8.68 -5.81
CA ALA A 261 1.42 9.20 -4.94
C ALA A 261 1.78 9.02 -3.46
N ASP A 262 1.26 9.93 -2.65
CA ASP A 262 1.34 9.87 -1.20
C ASP A 262 0.44 8.78 -0.61
N ASP A 263 0.47 8.65 0.72
CA ASP A 263 -0.28 7.61 1.41
C ASP A 263 -1.82 7.81 1.31
N ALA A 264 -2.28 9.00 0.95
CA ALA A 264 -3.69 9.32 0.69
C ALA A 264 -4.09 9.12 -0.79
N GLY A 265 -3.14 8.80 -1.67
CA GLY A 265 -3.36 8.62 -3.10
C GLY A 265 -3.30 9.92 -3.92
N ARG A 266 -2.80 11.03 -3.35
CA ARG A 266 -2.56 12.29 -4.06
C ARG A 266 -1.18 12.27 -4.70
N GLY A 267 -1.02 12.88 -5.87
CA GLY A 267 0.29 12.97 -6.53
C GLY A 267 1.33 13.65 -5.63
N SER A 268 2.50 13.02 -5.49
CA SER A 268 3.59 13.50 -4.65
C SER A 268 4.72 14.00 -5.55
N LEU A 269 4.95 15.32 -5.58
CA LEU A 269 5.98 15.92 -6.43
C LEU A 269 7.36 15.32 -6.16
N LEU A 270 7.67 15.03 -4.90
CA LEU A 270 8.97 14.48 -4.49
C LEU A 270 9.15 13.04 -4.96
N ASP A 271 8.10 12.21 -4.85
CA ASP A 271 8.14 10.83 -5.34
C ASP A 271 8.20 10.81 -6.88
N VAL A 272 7.40 11.66 -7.55
CA VAL A 272 7.38 11.81 -9.02
C VAL A 272 8.74 12.27 -9.56
N GLN A 273 9.31 13.33 -8.99
CA GLN A 273 10.62 13.85 -9.40
C GLN A 273 11.69 12.77 -9.27
N TYR A 274 11.70 12.04 -8.15
CA TYR A 274 12.69 11.01 -7.88
C TYR A 274 12.62 9.86 -8.88
N VAL A 275 11.41 9.38 -9.15
CA VAL A 275 11.19 8.32 -10.15
C VAL A 275 11.56 8.78 -11.55
N LEU A 276 11.10 9.96 -11.98
CA LEU A 276 11.33 10.45 -13.35
C LEU A 276 12.80 10.73 -13.62
N VAL A 277 13.51 11.36 -12.68
CA VAL A 277 14.95 11.65 -12.83
C VAL A 277 15.74 10.35 -12.90
N HIS A 278 15.51 9.41 -11.98
CA HIS A 278 16.21 8.12 -12.02
C HIS A 278 15.85 7.31 -13.27
N ALA A 279 14.59 7.32 -13.72
CA ALA A 279 14.17 6.62 -14.92
C ALA A 279 14.81 7.20 -16.20
N ALA A 280 14.92 8.53 -16.31
CA ALA A 280 15.56 9.19 -17.45
C ALA A 280 17.05 8.85 -17.55
N VAL A 281 17.77 8.91 -16.42
CA VAL A 281 19.21 8.58 -16.38
C VAL A 281 19.43 7.08 -16.61
N LEU A 282 18.57 6.21 -16.07
CA LEU A 282 18.59 4.78 -16.33
C LEU A 282 18.36 4.48 -17.83
N GLY A 283 17.40 5.16 -18.46
CA GLY A 283 17.16 5.08 -19.90
C GLY A 283 18.39 5.50 -20.71
N CYS A 284 19.05 6.60 -20.33
CA CYS A 284 20.32 7.02 -20.93
C CYS A 284 21.42 5.95 -20.78
N ALA A 285 21.52 5.31 -19.62
CA ALA A 285 22.47 4.21 -19.38
C ALA A 285 22.18 3.02 -20.30
N LEU A 286 20.92 2.61 -20.44
CA LEU A 286 20.52 1.49 -21.30
C LEU A 286 20.75 1.78 -22.78
N VAL A 287 20.47 3.00 -23.24
CA VAL A 287 20.77 3.43 -24.62
C VAL A 287 22.27 3.41 -24.89
N ARG A 288 23.09 3.87 -23.94
CA ARG A 288 24.56 3.82 -24.05
C ARG A 288 25.08 2.39 -24.10
N LEU A 289 24.54 1.50 -23.27
CA LEU A 289 24.88 0.07 -23.30
C LEU A 289 24.48 -0.57 -24.63
N ALA A 290 23.33 -0.23 -25.19
CA ALA A 290 22.90 -0.73 -26.50
C ALA A 290 23.82 -0.26 -27.64
N GLY A 291 24.34 0.97 -27.56
CA GLY A 291 25.26 1.53 -28.54
C GLY A 291 26.70 1.01 -28.44
N ARG A 292 27.16 0.62 -27.24
CA ARG A 292 28.50 0.07 -26.97
C ARG A 292 28.43 -1.13 -26.02
N PRO A 293 27.94 -2.28 -26.47
CA PRO A 293 27.69 -3.46 -25.63
C PRO A 293 28.95 -4.08 -25.03
N GLU A 294 30.12 -3.81 -25.58
CA GLU A 294 31.42 -4.29 -25.11
C GLU A 294 31.92 -3.58 -23.84
N GLN A 295 31.24 -2.52 -23.39
CA GLN A 295 31.61 -1.73 -22.22
C GLN A 295 30.39 -1.46 -21.33
N VAL A 296 30.63 -1.30 -20.03
CA VAL A 296 29.57 -0.80 -19.14
C VAL A 296 29.23 0.65 -19.49
N PRO A 297 27.95 1.06 -19.35
CA PRO A 297 27.54 2.40 -19.73
C PRO A 297 28.24 3.47 -18.90
N GLN A 298 29.02 4.30 -19.60
CA GLN A 298 29.71 5.45 -19.02
C GLN A 298 28.72 6.62 -18.88
N LEU A 299 28.39 6.95 -17.63
CA LEU A 299 27.50 8.06 -17.30
C LEU A 299 28.30 9.35 -17.05
N PRO A 300 27.91 10.48 -17.64
CA PRO A 300 28.48 11.78 -17.26
C PRO A 300 28.27 12.05 -15.78
N TRP A 301 29.30 12.52 -15.08
CA TRP A 301 29.22 12.83 -13.66
C TRP A 301 28.12 13.85 -13.31
N GLY A 302 27.80 14.77 -14.23
CA GLY A 302 26.67 15.69 -14.05
C GLY A 302 25.33 14.97 -13.85
N LEU A 303 25.09 13.84 -14.53
CA LEU A 303 23.89 13.02 -14.30
C LEU A 303 23.95 12.31 -12.95
N VAL A 304 25.13 11.87 -12.51
CA VAL A 304 25.30 11.25 -11.19
C VAL A 304 25.01 12.26 -10.08
N VAL A 305 25.51 13.49 -10.20
CA VAL A 305 25.21 14.59 -9.27
C VAL A 305 23.70 14.86 -9.25
N LEU A 306 23.03 14.86 -10.40
CA LEU A 306 21.57 15.02 -10.48
C LEU A 306 20.82 13.89 -9.74
N LEU A 307 21.27 12.64 -9.84
CA LEU A 307 20.70 11.52 -9.07
C LEU A 307 20.87 11.73 -7.56
N VAL A 308 22.05 12.17 -7.12
CA VAL A 308 22.33 12.45 -5.71
C VAL A 308 21.41 13.57 -5.19
N LEU A 309 21.30 14.67 -5.94
CA LEU A 309 20.44 15.79 -5.58
C LEU A 309 18.97 15.36 -5.50
N SER A 310 18.48 14.62 -6.50
CA SER A 310 17.12 14.07 -6.51
C SER A 310 16.87 13.15 -5.31
N GLY A 311 17.81 12.24 -5.01
CA GLY A 311 17.74 11.38 -3.83
C GLY A 311 17.73 12.14 -2.52
N ALA A 312 18.55 13.19 -2.39
CA ALA A 312 18.59 14.05 -1.22
C ALA A 312 17.27 14.80 -1.02
N THR A 313 16.69 15.38 -2.08
CA THR A 313 15.39 16.06 -2.02
C THR A 313 14.27 15.10 -1.62
N TYR A 314 14.26 13.89 -2.17
CA TYR A 314 13.31 12.84 -1.79
C TYR A 314 13.42 12.48 -0.29
N LEU A 315 14.65 12.27 0.21
CA LEU A 315 14.89 11.94 1.62
C LEU A 315 14.51 13.10 2.56
N ALA A 316 14.81 14.35 2.18
CA ALA A 316 14.39 15.53 2.93
C ALA A 316 12.86 15.58 3.06
N GLY A 317 12.14 15.27 1.99
CA GLY A 317 10.69 15.11 2.01
C GLY A 317 10.20 14.11 3.05
N LYS A 318 10.74 12.88 3.01
CA LYS A 318 10.38 11.82 3.99
C LYS A 318 10.74 12.21 5.43
N ALA A 319 11.78 13.01 5.62
CA ALA A 319 12.16 13.51 6.94
C ALA A 319 11.22 14.61 7.45
N MET A 320 10.66 15.43 6.56
CA MET A 320 9.74 16.53 6.92
C MET A 320 8.29 16.09 7.11
N THR A 321 7.86 14.99 6.48
CA THR A 321 6.48 14.49 6.65
C THR A 321 6.19 14.10 8.09
N GLY A 322 5.29 14.86 8.73
CA GLY A 322 4.73 14.56 10.04
C GLY A 322 3.48 13.69 9.94
N GLY A 323 3.13 13.05 11.04
CA GLY A 323 1.87 12.33 11.15
C GLY A 323 1.52 11.96 12.58
N ARG A 324 2.09 12.63 13.59
CA ARG A 324 1.74 12.37 14.99
C ARG A 324 0.35 12.94 15.26
N PRO A 325 -0.58 12.17 15.85
CA PRO A 325 -1.87 12.71 16.25
C PRO A 325 -1.68 13.62 17.46
N VAL A 326 -2.39 14.75 17.50
CA VAL A 326 -2.30 15.73 18.60
C VAL A 326 -3.69 16.26 18.93
N ILE A 327 -4.03 16.28 20.22
CA ILE A 327 -5.20 16.98 20.74
C ILE A 327 -4.80 18.43 21.04
N LEU A 328 -5.52 19.38 20.47
CA LEU A 328 -5.32 20.81 20.70
C LEU A 328 -6.31 21.36 21.74
N SER A 329 -7.55 20.86 21.72
CA SER A 329 -8.57 21.24 22.69
C SER A 329 -9.67 20.21 22.78
N VAL A 330 -10.32 20.12 23.93
CA VAL A 330 -11.54 19.34 24.15
C VAL A 330 -12.60 20.30 24.70
N VAL A 331 -13.77 20.31 24.07
CA VAL A 331 -14.89 21.17 24.47
C VAL A 331 -16.18 20.36 24.54
N ARG A 332 -17.14 20.79 25.36
CA ARG A 332 -18.51 20.26 25.31
C ARG A 332 -19.12 20.57 23.94
N SER A 333 -19.64 19.57 23.25
CA SER A 333 -20.42 19.76 22.04
C SER A 333 -21.72 20.49 22.41
N ARG A 334 -22.07 21.54 21.65
CA ARG A 334 -23.23 22.39 21.96
C ARG A 334 -24.29 22.25 20.88
N GLU A 335 -25.53 22.10 21.29
CA GLU A 335 -26.67 22.38 20.42
C GLU A 335 -27.00 23.87 20.46
N LEU A 336 -27.67 24.38 19.42
CA LEU A 336 -28.07 25.79 19.37
C LEU A 336 -29.01 26.11 20.55
N GLY A 337 -28.57 26.97 21.46
CA GLY A 337 -29.35 27.38 22.65
C GLY A 337 -28.79 26.90 23.99
N ASP A 338 -27.77 26.03 23.98
CA ASP A 338 -27.14 25.57 25.21
C ASP A 338 -26.27 26.64 25.88
N LEU A 339 -26.41 26.74 27.21
CA LEU A 339 -25.54 27.57 28.04
C LEU A 339 -24.14 26.96 28.15
N ALA A 340 -23.15 27.81 28.40
CA ALA A 340 -21.80 27.36 28.73
C ALA A 340 -21.84 26.61 30.07
N ALA A 341 -21.65 25.30 30.02
CA ALA A 341 -21.64 24.41 31.15
C ALA A 341 -20.37 23.53 31.14
N PRO A 342 -19.90 23.08 32.31
CA PRO A 342 -18.86 22.05 32.42
C PRO A 342 -19.31 20.74 31.76
N VAL A 343 -18.33 19.91 31.39
CA VAL A 343 -18.58 18.58 30.82
C VAL A 343 -19.16 17.66 31.89
N ARG A 344 -20.25 16.98 31.58
CA ARG A 344 -20.85 15.96 32.46
C ARG A 344 -20.86 14.58 31.82
N THR A 345 -21.11 13.56 32.64
CA THR A 345 -21.40 12.23 32.10
C THR A 345 -22.64 12.28 31.19
N GLY A 346 -22.58 11.57 30.06
CA GLY A 346 -23.63 11.58 29.03
C GLY A 346 -23.58 12.74 28.04
N ASP A 347 -22.81 13.80 28.30
CA ASP A 347 -22.61 14.87 27.32
C ASP A 347 -21.77 14.39 26.13
N ASP A 348 -22.02 14.95 24.95
CA ASP A 348 -21.11 14.84 23.83
C ASP A 348 -19.94 15.83 24.01
N ILE A 349 -18.71 15.36 23.80
CA ILE A 349 -17.52 16.22 23.72
C ILE A 349 -17.00 16.27 22.29
N GLU A 350 -16.52 17.44 21.89
CA GLU A 350 -15.82 17.71 20.65
C GLU A 350 -14.31 17.81 20.94
N ILE A 351 -13.55 16.86 20.40
CA ILE A 351 -12.10 16.80 20.48
C ILE A 351 -11.54 17.36 19.20
N ARG A 352 -10.82 18.48 19.30
CA ARG A 352 -10.21 19.19 18.18
C ARG A 352 -8.71 18.97 18.16
N GLY A 353 -8.17 18.73 16.99
CA GLY A 353 -6.75 18.42 16.84
C GLY A 353 -6.34 18.22 15.40
N ALA A 354 -5.36 17.34 15.20
CA ALA A 354 -4.88 16.95 13.88
C ALA A 354 -4.36 15.51 13.90
N GLY A 355 -4.41 14.84 12.75
CA GLY A 355 -3.86 13.50 12.58
C GLY A 355 -4.73 12.40 13.18
N PHE A 356 -6.01 12.65 13.47
CA PHE A 356 -6.92 11.64 14.00
C PHE A 356 -7.30 10.59 12.96
N VAL A 357 -7.26 10.94 11.67
CA VAL A 357 -7.51 10.02 10.56
C VAL A 357 -6.24 9.92 9.72
N PRO A 358 -5.41 8.88 9.94
CA PRO A 358 -4.17 8.71 9.20
C PRO A 358 -4.40 8.66 7.68
N PRO A 359 -3.43 9.10 6.86
CA PRO A 359 -3.49 8.93 5.41
C PRO A 359 -3.74 7.46 5.02
N GLY A 360 -4.80 7.23 4.25
CA GLY A 360 -5.24 5.87 3.87
C GLY A 360 -6.19 5.19 4.85
N ALA A 361 -6.51 5.79 6.00
CA ALA A 361 -7.56 5.32 6.94
C ALA A 361 -8.98 5.81 6.60
N GLY A 362 -9.20 6.45 5.44
CA GLY A 362 -10.51 7.01 5.08
C GLY A 362 -11.60 5.98 4.77
N THR A 363 -11.29 4.67 4.80
CA THR A 363 -12.31 3.64 4.59
C THR A 363 -13.14 3.42 5.86
N PRO A 364 -14.44 3.13 5.75
CA PRO A 364 -15.33 3.00 6.90
C PRO A 364 -14.85 2.00 7.96
N ASP A 365 -14.25 0.89 7.52
CA ASP A 365 -13.70 -0.16 8.40
C ASP A 365 -12.46 0.29 9.19
N ARG A 366 -11.77 1.34 8.73
CA ARG A 366 -10.62 1.94 9.39
C ARG A 366 -11.06 3.09 10.29
N LEU A 367 -12.01 3.92 9.83
CA LEU A 367 -12.62 4.96 10.65
C LEU A 367 -13.25 4.37 11.93
N ALA A 368 -13.93 3.22 11.83
CA ALA A 368 -14.51 2.52 12.97
C ALA A 368 -13.49 1.97 13.99
N ARG A 369 -12.18 2.02 13.68
CA ARG A 369 -11.10 1.61 14.61
C ARG A 369 -10.56 2.78 15.43
N THR A 370 -11.00 4.00 15.15
CA THR A 370 -10.63 5.15 15.97
C THR A 370 -11.38 5.07 17.29
N VAL A 371 -10.65 5.16 18.39
CA VAL A 371 -11.16 5.05 19.76
C VAL A 371 -10.66 6.25 20.55
N VAL A 372 -11.52 6.78 21.42
CA VAL A 372 -11.12 7.78 22.41
C VAL A 372 -11.07 7.10 23.76
N ARG A 373 -9.94 7.24 24.46
CA ARG A 373 -9.80 6.84 25.84
C ARG A 373 -10.07 8.04 26.74
N ILE A 374 -11.08 7.94 27.61
CA ILE A 374 -11.44 8.96 28.60
C ILE A 374 -11.21 8.34 29.97
N GLY A 375 -10.17 8.79 30.68
CA GLY A 375 -9.68 8.07 31.87
C GLY A 375 -9.27 6.63 31.50
N ASP A 376 -9.91 5.65 32.11
CA ASP A 376 -9.67 4.22 31.84
C ASP A 376 -10.70 3.60 30.85
N VAL A 377 -11.68 4.37 30.40
CA VAL A 377 -12.77 3.88 29.54
C VAL A 377 -12.42 4.10 28.07
N HIS A 378 -12.59 3.05 27.26
CA HIS A 378 -12.41 3.11 25.80
C HIS A 378 -13.75 3.30 25.09
N VAL A 379 -13.88 4.41 24.37
CA VAL A 379 -15.10 4.82 23.68
C VAL A 379 -14.85 4.76 22.18
N PRO A 380 -15.51 3.84 21.45
CA PRO A 380 -15.47 3.84 20.00
C PRO A 380 -16.01 5.17 19.45
N VAL A 381 -15.32 5.78 18.49
CA VAL A 381 -15.84 7.00 17.87
C VAL A 381 -17.02 6.65 16.96
N PRO A 382 -18.22 7.21 17.20
CA PRO A 382 -19.39 6.84 16.43
C PRO A 382 -19.27 7.33 14.98
N LEU A 383 -19.57 6.44 14.03
CA LEU A 383 -19.70 6.79 12.62
C LEU A 383 -20.98 7.60 12.40
N VAL A 384 -20.84 8.89 12.09
CA VAL A 384 -21.97 9.77 11.79
C VAL A 384 -22.06 9.96 10.27
N PRO A 385 -23.00 9.29 9.59
CA PRO A 385 -23.09 9.33 8.13
C PRO A 385 -23.62 10.69 7.65
N VAL A 386 -23.04 11.18 6.56
CA VAL A 386 -23.55 12.33 5.80
C VAL A 386 -23.51 11.98 4.31
N ALA A 387 -24.22 12.75 3.49
CA ALA A 387 -24.21 12.55 2.05
C ALA A 387 -22.76 12.49 1.53
N GLY A 388 -22.38 11.37 0.90
CA GLY A 388 -21.04 11.16 0.37
C GLY A 388 -19.97 10.70 1.35
N GLY A 389 -20.20 10.69 2.68
CA GLY A 389 -19.13 10.41 3.64
C GLY A 389 -19.55 10.29 5.10
N PHE A 390 -18.68 10.77 5.99
CA PHE A 390 -18.88 10.80 7.44
C PHE A 390 -18.52 12.19 7.96
N ALA A 391 -19.36 12.73 8.84
CA ALA A 391 -19.04 13.94 9.60
C ALA A 391 -18.23 13.63 10.87
N ASN A 392 -18.20 12.37 11.28
CA ASN A 392 -17.41 11.87 12.40
C ASN A 392 -17.06 10.38 12.14
N PRO A 393 -15.80 9.95 12.32
CA PRO A 393 -14.60 10.73 12.64
C PRO A 393 -14.05 11.56 11.47
N THR A 394 -13.43 12.70 11.76
CA THR A 394 -12.63 13.50 10.79
C THR A 394 -11.20 13.67 11.29
N ASP A 395 -10.30 14.12 10.41
CA ASP A 395 -8.88 14.28 10.78
C ASP A 395 -8.63 15.34 11.87
N GLY A 396 -9.48 16.37 11.92
CA GLY A 396 -9.32 17.49 12.85
C GLY A 396 -10.33 17.53 13.98
N VAL A 397 -11.43 16.78 13.89
CA VAL A 397 -12.52 16.82 14.87
C VAL A 397 -13.09 15.42 15.09
N LEU A 398 -13.24 15.05 16.35
CA LEU A 398 -13.97 13.87 16.80
C LEU A 398 -15.07 14.29 17.76
N THR A 399 -16.26 13.71 17.61
CA THR A 399 -17.36 13.86 18.59
C THR A 399 -17.62 12.53 19.25
N VAL A 400 -17.54 12.48 20.58
CA VAL A 400 -17.78 11.25 21.34
C VAL A 400 -18.62 11.55 22.59
N PRO A 401 -19.53 10.65 22.98
CA PRO A 401 -20.23 10.77 24.25
C PRO A 401 -19.28 10.46 25.41
N VAL A 402 -19.43 11.17 26.53
CA VAL A 402 -18.76 10.84 27.80
C VAL A 402 -19.54 9.68 28.44
N PRO A 403 -18.95 8.48 28.59
CA PRO A 403 -19.62 7.35 29.22
C PRO A 403 -19.96 7.63 30.68
N VAL A 404 -21.04 7.00 31.17
CA VAL A 404 -21.41 7.05 32.59
C VAL A 404 -20.40 6.35 33.50
N ASP A 405 -19.58 5.47 32.94
CA ASP A 405 -18.54 4.73 33.67
C ASP A 405 -17.26 5.58 33.92
N VAL A 406 -17.20 6.81 33.43
CA VAL A 406 -16.08 7.73 33.68
C VAL A 406 -16.22 8.32 35.07
N GLU A 407 -15.18 8.15 35.90
CA GLU A 407 -15.14 8.75 37.24
C GLU A 407 -15.19 10.28 37.16
N PRO A 408 -16.08 10.94 37.93
CA PRO A 408 -16.10 12.40 38.05
C PRO A 408 -14.76 12.93 38.59
N GLY A 409 -14.32 14.06 38.06
CA GLY A 409 -13.07 14.72 38.41
C GLY A 409 -12.16 14.97 37.21
N ARG A 410 -10.87 15.15 37.50
CA ARG A 410 -9.88 15.46 36.47
C ARG A 410 -9.42 14.17 35.78
N VAL A 411 -9.78 14.01 34.52
CA VAL A 411 -9.45 12.84 33.70
C VAL A 411 -8.68 13.24 32.44
N GLU A 412 -7.91 12.30 31.88
CA GLU A 412 -7.23 12.53 30.61
C GLU A 412 -8.04 11.98 29.44
N VAL A 413 -8.10 12.75 28.36
CA VAL A 413 -8.61 12.32 27.06
C VAL A 413 -7.43 11.99 26.15
N ARG A 414 -7.48 10.84 25.50
CA ARG A 414 -6.50 10.39 24.51
C ARG A 414 -7.20 9.81 23.30
N VAL A 415 -6.67 10.05 22.11
CA VAL A 415 -7.18 9.47 20.87
C VAL A 415 -6.24 8.36 20.43
N VAL A 416 -6.81 7.18 20.19
CA VAL A 416 -6.14 6.05 19.55
C VAL A 416 -6.63 5.95 18.12
N THR A 417 -5.74 6.17 17.16
CA THR A 417 -6.10 6.18 15.75
C THR A 417 -6.20 4.78 15.16
N ALA A 418 -6.72 4.68 13.93
CA ALA A 418 -6.74 3.43 13.16
C ALA A 418 -5.35 2.82 12.89
N ALA A 419 -4.27 3.58 13.08
CA ALA A 419 -2.88 3.10 12.98
C ALA A 419 -2.34 2.57 14.32
N GLY A 420 -3.12 2.68 15.41
CA GLY A 420 -2.73 2.26 16.76
C GLY A 420 -1.80 3.24 17.47
N VAL A 421 -1.72 4.50 17.01
CA VAL A 421 -0.93 5.55 17.69
C VAL A 421 -1.84 6.32 18.62
N GLU A 422 -1.40 6.47 19.87
CA GLU A 422 -2.09 7.24 20.91
C GLU A 422 -1.54 8.68 20.96
N THR A 423 -2.43 9.64 21.21
CA THR A 423 -2.04 11.04 21.47
C THR A 423 -1.44 11.20 22.87
N ASP A 424 -0.80 12.34 23.10
CA ASP A 424 -0.56 12.80 24.47
C ASP A 424 -1.91 13.03 25.19
N GLY A 425 -1.92 12.85 26.52
CA GLY A 425 -3.09 13.07 27.36
C GLY A 425 -3.50 14.54 27.42
N TYR A 426 -4.77 14.82 27.18
CA TYR A 426 -5.35 16.14 27.36
C TYR A 426 -6.26 16.15 28.60
N PRO A 427 -5.93 16.91 29.65
CA PRO A 427 -6.73 16.93 30.87
C PRO A 427 -8.06 17.65 30.65
N ILE A 428 -9.15 17.07 31.15
CA ILE A 428 -10.48 17.68 31.26
C ILE A 428 -11.03 17.47 32.68
N ASP A 429 -11.97 18.30 33.08
CA ASP A 429 -12.73 18.12 34.32
C ASP A 429 -14.14 17.65 33.97
N VAL A 430 -14.53 16.48 34.49
CA VAL A 430 -15.86 15.87 34.32
C VAL A 430 -16.63 16.02 35.63
N LEU A 431 -17.87 16.51 35.55
CA LEU A 431 -18.78 16.58 36.68
C LEU A 431 -19.86 15.50 36.60
N ASP A 432 -20.53 15.27 37.72
CA ASP A 432 -21.71 14.39 37.82
C ASP A 432 -22.88 14.85 36.93
#